data_AF-A0A7J8LSN6-F1
#
_entry.id   AF-A0A7J8LSN6-F1
#
_cell.length_a   1.000
_cell.length_b   1.000
_cell.length_c   1.000
_cell.angle_alpha   90.00
_cell.angle_beta   90.00
_cell.angle_gamma   90.00
#
_symmetry.space_group_name_H-M   'P 1'
#
loop_
_entity.id
_entity.type
_entity.pdbx_description
1 polymer ?
#
loop_
_entity_poly.entity_id
_entity_poly.type
_entity_poly.pdbx_seq_one_letter_code
_entity_poly.pdbx_strand_id
1 'polypeptide(L)'
;KIADKVADAGFYAVVPDFFNGEPYDPNNPDRPKDAWMKDHSPEKGFEDAKLMIDALKSKGFSSIGAAGFCWGAKAVVELTKAELIQAAVILHPSFVTVADIKSVKLPIAILGAALDHLASPAVLKQFDDILSAN
;
A
#
# COMPACT_ATOMS: atom_id res chain seq x y z
N LYS A 1 3.87 13.04 -11.73
CA LYS A 1 3.53 11.70 -12.24
C LYS A 1 4.47 10.70 -11.60
N ILE A 2 3.98 9.79 -10.74
CA ILE A 2 4.82 8.85 -9.97
C ILE A 2 5.20 7.65 -10.83
N ALA A 3 4.22 7.04 -11.52
CA ALA A 3 4.45 5.93 -12.43
C ALA A 3 5.49 6.26 -13.51
N ASP A 4 5.38 7.44 -14.15
CA ASP A 4 6.36 7.91 -15.14
C ASP A 4 7.78 7.97 -14.55
N LYS A 5 7.96 8.48 -13.34
CA LYS A 5 9.30 8.53 -12.70
C LYS A 5 9.86 7.14 -12.40
N VAL A 6 8.98 6.19 -12.03
CA VAL A 6 9.37 4.79 -11.83
C VAL A 6 9.75 4.14 -13.17
N ALA A 7 9.03 4.46 -14.24
CA ALA A 7 9.34 4.02 -15.59
C ALA A 7 10.66 4.60 -16.11
N ASP A 8 10.89 5.90 -15.91
CA ASP A 8 12.14 6.57 -16.27
C ASP A 8 13.35 6.00 -15.51
N ALA A 9 13.13 5.44 -14.31
CA ALA A 9 14.14 4.73 -13.54
C ALA A 9 14.40 3.29 -14.03
N GLY A 10 13.76 2.85 -15.12
CA GLY A 10 14.00 1.56 -15.77
C GLY A 10 13.05 0.42 -15.34
N PHE A 11 11.99 0.72 -14.58
CA PHE A 11 11.02 -0.28 -14.14
C PHE A 11 9.77 -0.30 -15.02
N TYR A 12 9.12 -1.46 -15.13
CA TYR A 12 7.75 -1.50 -15.66
C TYR A 12 6.76 -1.10 -14.56
N ALA A 13 6.12 0.06 -14.72
CA ALA A 13 5.18 0.59 -13.73
C ALA A 13 3.73 0.25 -14.09
N VAL A 14 2.97 -0.28 -13.13
CA VAL A 14 1.52 -0.45 -13.23
C VAL A 14 0.83 0.31 -12.11
N VAL A 15 -0.30 0.95 -12.43
CA VAL A 15 -1.17 1.61 -11.46
C VAL A 15 -2.58 1.06 -11.68
N PRO A 16 -2.98 0.00 -10.97
CA PRO A 16 -4.31 -0.56 -11.08
C PRO A 16 -5.37 0.43 -10.59
N ASP A 17 -6.52 0.44 -11.24
CA ASP A 17 -7.70 1.13 -10.71
C ASP A 17 -8.38 0.26 -9.66
N PHE A 18 -7.89 0.36 -8.42
CA PHE A 18 -8.45 -0.36 -7.27
C PHE A 18 -9.87 0.10 -6.89
N PHE A 19 -10.35 1.20 -7.48
CA PHE A 19 -11.67 1.76 -7.17
C PHE A 19 -12.70 1.50 -8.26
N ASN A 20 -12.35 0.71 -9.29
CA ASN A 20 -13.28 0.25 -10.32
C ASN A 20 -14.08 1.38 -10.99
N GLY A 21 -13.42 2.51 -11.25
CA GLY A 21 -14.04 3.70 -11.83
C GLY A 21 -14.81 4.59 -10.85
N GLU A 22 -14.79 4.26 -9.56
CA GLU A 22 -15.52 4.99 -8.50
C GLU A 22 -14.56 5.64 -7.48
N PRO A 23 -13.78 6.67 -7.87
CA PRO A 23 -12.91 7.36 -6.94
C PRO A 23 -13.72 8.07 -5.83
N TYR A 24 -13.14 8.17 -4.64
CA TYR A 24 -13.77 8.92 -3.55
C TYR A 24 -13.84 10.41 -3.88
N ASP A 25 -15.05 10.98 -3.83
CA ASP A 25 -15.30 12.42 -3.92
C ASP A 25 -15.82 12.96 -2.59
N PRO A 26 -15.04 13.78 -1.86
CA PRO A 26 -15.47 14.34 -0.58
C PRO A 26 -16.64 15.33 -0.70
N ASN A 27 -16.94 15.82 -1.90
CA ASN A 27 -18.05 16.75 -2.13
C ASN A 27 -19.35 16.03 -2.51
N ASN A 28 -19.34 14.70 -2.64
CA ASN A 28 -20.53 13.91 -2.96
C ASN A 28 -21.27 13.51 -1.66
N PRO A 29 -22.38 14.17 -1.31
CA PRO A 29 -23.12 13.87 -0.07
C PRO A 29 -23.81 12.51 -0.12
N ASP A 30 -24.11 11.98 -1.31
CA ASP A 30 -24.79 10.69 -1.50
C ASP A 30 -23.83 9.50 -1.34
N ARG A 31 -22.53 9.77 -1.35
CA ARG A 31 -21.47 8.77 -1.20
C ARG A 31 -20.49 9.14 -0.08
N PRO A 32 -20.93 9.16 1.18
CA PRO A 32 -20.08 9.50 2.30
C PRO A 32 -18.93 8.49 2.45
N LYS A 33 -17.80 8.95 3.03
CA LYS A 33 -16.58 8.16 3.17
C LYS A 33 -16.81 6.75 3.74
N ASP A 34 -17.62 6.63 4.79
CA ASP A 34 -17.86 5.34 5.44
C ASP A 34 -18.63 4.36 4.53
N ALA A 35 -19.51 4.86 3.67
CA ALA A 35 -20.20 4.03 2.69
C ALA A 35 -19.23 3.62 1.57
N TRP A 36 -18.44 4.56 1.06
CA TRP A 36 -17.43 4.29 0.04
C TRP A 36 -16.38 3.28 0.52
N MET A 37 -15.90 3.40 1.77
CA MET A 37 -14.92 2.52 2.39
C MET A 37 -15.42 1.08 2.59
N LYS A 38 -16.74 0.86 2.68
CA LYS A 38 -17.29 -0.51 2.74
C LYS A 38 -17.11 -1.25 1.41
N ASP A 39 -17.22 -0.53 0.31
CA ASP A 39 -17.11 -1.10 -1.04
C ASP A 39 -15.65 -1.10 -1.56
N HIS A 40 -14.83 -0.19 -1.02
CA HIS A 40 -13.43 0.06 -1.36
C HIS A 40 -12.52 0.00 -0.14
N SER A 41 -12.64 -1.05 0.67
CA SER A 41 -11.77 -1.22 1.84
C SER A 41 -10.33 -1.54 1.41
N PRO A 42 -9.31 -1.11 2.17
CA PRO A 42 -7.92 -1.46 1.85
C PRO A 42 -7.66 -2.97 1.80
N GLU A 43 -8.43 -3.77 2.54
CA GLU A 43 -8.38 -5.24 2.49
C GLU A 43 -8.83 -5.77 1.13
N LYS A 44 -9.85 -5.17 0.51
CA LYS A 44 -10.21 -5.48 -0.87
C LYS A 44 -9.09 -5.08 -1.84
N GLY A 45 -8.43 -3.95 -1.57
CA GLY A 45 -7.22 -3.56 -2.31
C GLY A 45 -6.11 -4.61 -2.27
N PHE A 46 -5.93 -5.30 -1.15
CA PHE A 46 -5.01 -6.45 -1.07
C PHE A 46 -5.46 -7.61 -1.97
N GLU A 47 -6.74 -7.97 -1.94
CA GLU A 47 -7.30 -9.02 -2.80
C GLU A 47 -7.09 -8.71 -4.29
N ASP A 48 -7.40 -7.50 -4.72
CA ASP A 48 -7.22 -7.04 -6.10
C ASP A 48 -5.73 -6.98 -6.48
N ALA A 49 -4.85 -6.60 -5.55
CA ALA A 49 -3.41 -6.56 -5.79
C ALA A 49 -2.83 -7.96 -6.07
N LYS A 50 -3.37 -9.02 -5.47
CA LYS A 50 -2.96 -10.40 -5.77
C LYS A 50 -3.23 -10.75 -7.23
N LEU A 51 -4.42 -10.40 -7.73
CA LEU A 51 -4.80 -10.61 -9.13
C LEU A 51 -3.84 -9.87 -10.09
N MET A 52 -3.45 -8.66 -9.73
CA MET A 52 -2.48 -7.88 -10.51
C MET A 52 -1.08 -8.50 -10.49
N ILE A 53 -0.62 -8.98 -9.34
CA ILE A 53 0.67 -9.68 -9.21
C ILE A 53 0.68 -10.96 -10.05
N ASP A 54 -0.39 -11.75 -10.02
CA ASP A 54 -0.51 -12.97 -10.81
C ASP A 54 -0.53 -12.66 -12.30
N ALA A 55 -1.24 -11.60 -12.71
CA ALA A 55 -1.22 -11.13 -14.09
C ALA A 55 0.20 -10.69 -14.53
N LEU A 56 0.95 -9.98 -13.70
CA LEU A 56 2.35 -9.64 -13.98
C LEU A 56 3.23 -10.89 -14.09
N LYS A 57 3.12 -11.83 -13.16
CA LYS A 57 3.86 -13.10 -13.21
C LYS A 57 3.57 -13.88 -14.48
N SER A 58 2.30 -13.94 -14.90
CA SER A 58 1.90 -14.59 -16.16
C SER A 58 2.51 -13.96 -17.41
N LYS A 59 2.86 -12.67 -17.35
CA LYS A 59 3.57 -11.93 -18.42
C LYS A 59 5.09 -12.09 -18.36
N GLY A 60 5.61 -12.89 -17.42
CA GLY A 60 7.04 -13.18 -17.29
C GLY A 60 7.78 -12.28 -16.30
N PHE A 61 7.10 -11.41 -15.56
CA PHE A 61 7.75 -10.61 -14.51
C PHE A 61 8.05 -11.48 -13.29
N SER A 62 9.32 -11.59 -12.92
CA SER A 62 9.78 -12.39 -11.77
C SER A 62 10.16 -11.56 -10.54
N SER A 63 10.37 -10.25 -10.71
CA SER A 63 10.69 -9.31 -9.63
C SER A 63 9.65 -8.18 -9.62
N ILE A 64 8.89 -8.10 -8.54
CA ILE A 64 7.77 -7.18 -8.34
C ILE A 64 7.97 -6.48 -6.99
N GLY A 65 8.08 -5.16 -7.02
CA GLY A 65 7.97 -4.32 -5.85
C GLY A 65 6.59 -3.66 -5.79
N ALA A 66 6.16 -3.21 -4.62
CA ALA A 66 4.92 -2.46 -4.47
C ALA A 66 5.12 -1.16 -3.69
N ALA A 67 4.46 -0.09 -4.15
CA ALA A 67 4.41 1.18 -3.46
C ALA A 67 2.95 1.52 -3.09
N GLY A 68 2.70 1.86 -1.84
CA GLY A 68 1.36 2.16 -1.32
C GLY A 68 1.31 3.54 -0.68
N PHE A 69 0.28 4.33 -1.03
CA PHE A 69 0.11 5.71 -0.56
C PHE A 69 -1.21 5.81 0.21
N CYS A 70 -1.20 6.44 1.40
CA CYS A 70 -2.40 6.59 2.23
C CYS A 70 -3.12 5.24 2.44
N TRP A 71 -4.33 5.14 1.91
CA TRP A 71 -5.18 3.95 1.82
C TRP A 71 -4.44 2.72 1.29
N GLY A 72 -3.60 2.88 0.26
CA GLY A 72 -2.87 1.77 -0.36
C GLY A 72 -1.78 1.17 0.51
N ALA A 73 -1.35 1.84 1.58
CA ALA A 73 -0.33 1.32 2.48
C ALA A 73 -0.77 0.01 3.15
N LYS A 74 -2.05 -0.12 3.49
CA LYS A 74 -2.58 -1.34 4.10
C LYS A 74 -2.55 -2.52 3.14
N ALA A 75 -2.96 -2.34 1.88
CA ALA A 75 -2.83 -3.39 0.89
C ALA A 75 -1.36 -3.83 0.69
N VAL A 76 -0.44 -2.87 0.61
CA VAL A 76 0.99 -3.14 0.41
C VAL A 76 1.63 -3.82 1.62
N VAL A 77 1.31 -3.43 2.86
CA VAL A 77 1.84 -4.13 4.03
C VAL A 77 1.34 -5.58 4.08
N GLU A 78 0.08 -5.86 3.74
CA GLU A 78 -0.41 -7.25 3.66
C GLU A 78 0.33 -8.09 2.61
N LEU A 79 0.69 -7.51 1.46
CA LEU A 79 1.52 -8.18 0.46
C LEU A 79 2.88 -8.62 1.02
N THR A 80 3.46 -7.85 1.95
CA THR A 80 4.73 -8.23 2.60
C THR A 80 4.59 -9.45 3.49
N LYS A 81 3.44 -9.60 4.18
CA LYS A 81 3.17 -10.75 5.08
C LYS A 81 2.88 -12.03 4.30
N ALA A 82 2.23 -11.87 3.14
CA ALA A 82 1.90 -12.93 2.21
C ALA A 82 3.07 -13.32 1.30
N GLU A 83 4.19 -12.60 1.36
CA GLU A 83 5.43 -12.89 0.60
C GLU A 83 5.23 -12.87 -0.93
N LEU A 84 4.33 -12.00 -1.42
CA LEU A 84 3.93 -11.97 -2.83
C LEU A 84 4.77 -11.05 -3.71
N ILE A 85 5.59 -10.20 -3.09
CA ILE A 85 6.45 -9.18 -3.70
C ILE A 85 7.88 -9.33 -3.17
N GLN A 86 8.84 -8.56 -3.67
CA GLN A 86 10.24 -8.59 -3.20
C GLN A 86 10.58 -7.44 -2.26
N ALA A 87 9.92 -6.30 -2.42
CA ALA A 87 10.12 -5.13 -1.56
C ALA A 87 8.88 -4.23 -1.56
N ALA A 88 8.66 -3.56 -0.45
CA ALA A 88 7.55 -2.63 -0.26
C ALA A 88 8.04 -1.22 0.09
N VAL A 89 7.31 -0.22 -0.37
CA VAL A 89 7.43 1.17 0.11
C VAL A 89 6.03 1.65 0.48
N ILE A 90 5.82 2.07 1.73
CA ILE A 90 4.56 2.68 2.15
C ILE A 90 4.79 4.14 2.53
N LEU A 91 3.94 5.02 2.01
CA LEU A 91 4.08 6.47 2.13
C LEU A 91 2.86 7.05 2.82
N HIS A 92 3.09 7.87 3.85
CA HIS A 92 2.07 8.44 4.75
C HIS A 92 0.96 7.42 5.09
N PRO A 93 1.35 6.28 5.68
CA PRO A 93 0.52 5.08 5.67
C PRO A 93 -0.76 5.27 6.50
N SER A 94 -1.90 4.88 5.92
CA SER A 94 -3.18 4.80 6.63
C SER A 94 -3.56 3.34 6.87
N PHE A 95 -4.30 3.08 7.96
CA PHE A 95 -4.82 1.74 8.31
C PHE A 95 -3.76 0.67 8.61
N VAL A 96 -2.48 1.05 8.71
CA VAL A 96 -1.39 0.15 9.12
C VAL A 96 -1.25 0.17 10.64
N THR A 97 -1.20 -1.01 11.25
CA THR A 97 -1.11 -1.20 12.69
C THR A 97 0.26 -1.74 13.11
N VAL A 98 0.56 -1.65 14.41
CA VAL A 98 1.75 -2.29 14.99
C VAL A 98 1.78 -3.80 14.75
N ALA A 99 0.62 -4.46 14.80
CA ALA A 99 0.51 -5.89 14.52
C ALA A 99 0.86 -6.21 13.06
N ASP A 100 0.50 -5.31 12.13
CA ASP A 100 0.87 -5.45 10.73
C ASP A 100 2.38 -5.43 10.56
N ILE A 101 3.05 -4.46 11.19
CA ILE A 101 4.52 -4.31 11.12
C ILE A 101 5.25 -5.49 11.76
N LYS A 102 4.76 -6.02 12.89
CA LYS A 102 5.31 -7.25 13.49
C LYS A 102 5.23 -8.48 12.58
N SER A 103 4.31 -8.47 11.62
CA SER A 103 4.07 -9.59 10.71
C SER A 103 4.77 -9.42 9.36
N VAL A 104 5.47 -8.30 9.14
CA VAL A 104 6.24 -8.05 7.92
C VAL A 104 7.36 -9.08 7.80
N LYS A 105 7.48 -9.72 6.65
CA LYS A 105 8.51 -10.73 6.35
C LYS A 105 9.49 -10.31 5.26
N LEU A 106 9.26 -9.17 4.64
CA LEU A 106 10.00 -8.71 3.46
C LEU A 106 10.54 -7.29 3.68
N PRO A 107 11.58 -6.87 2.94
CA PRO A 107 12.09 -5.51 3.01
C PRO A 107 10.98 -4.48 2.79
N ILE A 108 10.84 -3.55 3.74
CA ILE A 108 9.86 -2.46 3.68
C ILE A 108 10.53 -1.12 4.04
N ALA A 109 10.24 -0.09 3.27
CA ALA A 109 10.52 1.30 3.64
C ALA A 109 9.23 2.01 4.03
N ILE A 110 9.24 2.72 5.16
CA ILE A 110 8.10 3.48 5.66
C ILE A 110 8.44 4.97 5.64
N LEU A 111 7.77 5.72 4.76
CA LEU A 111 7.96 7.17 4.60
C LEU A 111 6.81 7.88 5.28
N GLY A 112 7.00 8.20 6.57
CA GLY A 112 6.04 8.97 7.36
C GLY A 112 5.99 10.46 6.97
N ALA A 113 4.90 11.14 7.33
CA ALA A 113 4.77 12.57 7.20
C ALA A 113 4.69 13.22 8.60
N ALA A 114 5.46 14.28 8.83
CA ALA A 114 5.66 14.86 10.16
C ALA A 114 4.36 15.35 10.85
N LEU A 115 3.33 15.67 10.06
CA LEU A 115 2.04 16.18 10.54
C LEU A 115 0.88 15.17 10.36
N ASP A 116 1.19 13.92 10.00
CA ASP A 116 0.18 12.87 9.89
C ASP A 116 -0.25 12.40 11.28
N HIS A 117 -1.57 12.41 11.54
CA HIS A 117 -2.13 11.96 12.81
C HIS A 117 -2.46 10.47 12.82
N LEU A 118 -2.63 9.84 11.65
CA LEU A 118 -2.90 8.41 11.52
C LEU A 118 -1.61 7.62 11.77
N ALA A 119 -0.54 7.99 11.07
CA ALA A 119 0.82 7.48 11.29
C ALA A 119 1.68 8.55 11.98
N SER A 120 1.29 8.90 13.21
CA SER A 120 2.01 9.90 14.00
C SER A 120 3.48 9.53 14.25
N PRO A 121 4.36 10.50 14.56
CA PRO A 121 5.76 10.22 14.89
C PRO A 121 5.94 9.15 15.98
N ALA A 122 5.05 9.11 16.98
CA ALA A 122 5.09 8.09 18.02
C ALA A 122 4.78 6.68 17.48
N VAL A 123 3.82 6.56 16.55
CA VAL A 123 3.49 5.30 15.88
C VAL A 123 4.63 4.87 14.95
N LEU A 124 5.18 5.79 14.16
CA LEU A 124 6.32 5.53 13.29
C LEU A 124 7.55 5.07 14.07
N LYS A 125 7.78 5.63 15.25
CA LYS A 125 8.84 5.18 16.16
C LYS A 125 8.63 3.74 16.62
N GLN A 126 7.38 3.35 16.92
CA GLN A 126 7.07 1.94 17.23
C GLN A 126 7.36 1.03 16.04
N PHE A 127 7.05 1.47 14.82
CA PHE A 127 7.33 0.69 13.60
C PHE A 127 8.84 0.51 13.40
N ASP A 128 9.61 1.59 13.57
CA ASP A 128 11.07 1.60 13.47
C ASP A 128 11.72 0.67 14.50
N ASP A 129 11.27 0.72 15.76
CA ASP A 129 11.78 -0.14 16.84
C ASP A 129 11.53 -1.64 16.54
N ILE A 130 10.41 -1.97 15.90
CA ILE A 130 10.07 -3.35 15.51
C ILE A 130 10.92 -3.81 14.33
N LEU A 131 11.05 -2.98 13.30
CA LEU A 131 11.79 -3.33 12.09
C LEU A 131 13.30 -3.39 12.33
N SER A 132 13.83 -2.56 13.23
CA SER A 132 15.26 -2.55 13.59
C SER A 132 15.69 -3.72 14.49
N ALA A 133 14.72 -4.46 15.06
CA ALA A 133 14.98 -5.61 15.91
C ALA A 133 15.04 -6.94 15.13
N ASN A 134 14.68 -6.94 13.84
CA ASN A 134 14.69 -8.10 12.94
C ASN A 134 15.95 -8.11 12.08
#